data_AF-A0A7S2SY22-F1
#
_entry.id   AF-A0A7S2SY22-F1
#
_cell.length_a   1.000
_cell.length_b   1.000
_cell.length_c   1.000
_cell.angle_alpha   90.00
_cell.angle_beta   90.00
_cell.angle_gamma   90.00
#
_symmetry.space_group_name_H-M   'P 1'
#
loop_
_entity.id
_entity.type
_entity.pdbx_description
1 polymer ?
#
loop_
_entity_poly.entity_id
_entity_poly.type
_entity_poly.pdbx_seq_one_letter_code
_entity_poly.pdbx_strand_id
1 'polypeptide(L)'
;MALALNPLHPSGWFAVGYCYMRENREDDALKAFTRVTQLNSENAEAWNNLAALHMKRRTWKMAFAALKEAVRLRRESWQLWDNYIEAGLRCGHVMLGVYGLQK
;
A
#
# COMPACT_ATOMS: atom_id res chain seq x y z
N MET A 1 7.06 30.17 0.46
CA MET A 1 5.59 30.15 0.69
C MET A 1 5.05 28.86 0.08
N ALA A 2 5.25 27.70 0.71
CA ALA A 2 4.30 27.12 1.68
C ALA A 2 2.87 27.13 1.13
N LEU A 3 2.62 26.27 0.14
CA LEU A 3 1.28 25.96 -0.35
C LEU A 3 0.38 25.69 0.85
N ALA A 4 -0.64 26.53 1.00
CA ALA A 4 -1.72 26.32 1.94
C ALA A 4 -2.31 24.93 1.65
N LEU A 5 -1.93 23.94 2.46
CA LEU A 5 -2.44 22.59 2.43
C LEU A 5 -3.91 22.69 2.81
N ASN A 6 -4.77 22.79 1.79
CA ASN A 6 -6.18 22.61 1.97
C ASN A 6 -6.37 21.23 2.62
N PRO A 7 -6.86 21.11 3.87
CA PRO A 7 -6.86 19.86 4.64
C PRO A 7 -7.63 18.71 3.97
N LEU A 8 -8.38 19.03 2.91
CA LEU A 8 -9.25 18.18 2.13
C LEU A 8 -8.59 17.64 0.84
N HIS A 9 -7.37 18.05 0.48
CA HIS A 9 -6.76 17.60 -0.78
C HIS A 9 -5.97 16.28 -0.58
N PRO A 10 -6.31 15.20 -1.30
CA PRO A 10 -5.59 13.91 -1.22
C PRO A 10 -4.08 14.04 -1.45
N SER A 11 -3.65 14.93 -2.34
CA SER A 11 -2.22 15.16 -2.62
C SER A 11 -1.45 15.74 -1.43
N GLY A 12 -2.11 16.50 -0.54
CA GLY A 12 -1.47 17.01 0.68
C GLY A 12 -1.16 15.89 1.65
N TRP A 13 -2.13 15.00 1.89
CA TRP A 13 -1.95 13.80 2.69
C TRP A 13 -0.93 12.83 2.08
N PHE A 14 -0.84 12.75 0.76
CA PHE A 14 0.18 11.96 0.07
C PHE A 14 1.59 12.51 0.33
N ALA A 15 1.78 13.83 0.22
CA ALA A 15 3.06 14.46 0.54
C ALA A 15 3.44 14.27 2.02
N VAL A 16 2.48 14.40 2.93
CA VAL A 16 2.67 14.13 4.36
C VAL A 16 3.08 12.67 4.61
N GLY A 17 2.40 11.71 3.98
CA GLY A 17 2.76 10.28 4.07
C GLY A 17 4.16 10.00 3.55
N TYR A 18 4.57 10.67 2.46
CA TYR A 18 5.92 10.56 1.92
C TYR A 18 6.98 11.15 2.87
N CYS A 19 6.71 12.31 3.47
CA CYS A 19 7.56 12.90 4.51
C CYS A 19 7.75 11.93 5.69
N TYR A 20 6.66 11.36 6.21
CA TYR A 20 6.76 10.38 7.31
C TYR A 20 7.53 9.11 6.91
N MET A 21 7.39 8.65 5.66
CA MET A 21 8.17 7.53 5.16
C MET A 21 9.68 7.85 5.12
N ARG A 22 10.06 9.08 4.80
CA ARG A 22 11.47 9.53 4.84
C ARG A 22 11.99 9.71 6.27
N GLU A 23 11.13 10.09 7.20
CA GLU A 23 11.45 10.17 8.64
C GLU A 23 11.46 8.80 9.33
N ASN A 24 11.25 7.71 8.58
CA ASN A 24 11.13 6.35 9.10
C ASN A 24 9.97 6.17 10.11
N ARG A 25 8.99 7.08 10.09
CA ARG A 25 7.76 7.05 10.89
C ARG A 25 6.68 6.27 10.15
N GLU A 26 6.88 4.96 10.04
CA GLU A 26 6.01 4.10 9.23
C GLU A 26 4.54 4.09 9.69
N ASP A 27 4.27 4.21 11.00
CA ASP A 27 2.90 4.22 11.54
C ASP A 27 2.10 5.43 11.07
N ASP A 28 2.75 6.60 11.09
CA ASP A 28 2.13 7.85 10.68
C ASP A 28 2.01 7.93 9.14
N ALA A 29 3.00 7.38 8.42
CA ALA A 29 2.92 7.21 6.98
C ALA A 29 1.73 6.33 6.57
N LEU A 30 1.51 5.20 7.24
CA LEU A 30 0.35 4.34 7.00
C LEU A 30 -0.97 5.08 7.23
N LYS A 31 -1.09 5.82 8.33
CA LYS A 31 -2.30 6.62 8.60
C LYS A 31 -2.54 7.67 7.51
N ALA A 32 -1.48 8.36 7.09
CA ALA A 32 -1.56 9.37 6.04
C ALA A 32 -1.99 8.76 4.70
N PHE A 33 -1.34 7.69 4.24
CA PHE A 33 -1.74 7.01 3.00
C PHE A 33 -3.13 6.38 3.08
N THR A 34 -3.53 5.85 4.24
CA THR A 34 -4.90 5.35 4.45
C THR A 34 -5.94 6.46 4.30
N ARG A 35 -5.62 7.69 4.75
CA ARG A 35 -6.49 8.86 4.50
C ARG A 35 -6.53 9.22 3.02
N VAL A 36 -5.40 9.14 2.31
CA VAL A 36 -5.38 9.35 0.84
C VAL A 36 -6.29 8.35 0.13
N THR A 37 -6.22 7.07 0.49
CA THR A 37 -7.05 6.03 -0.16
C THR A 37 -8.53 6.14 0.21
N GLN A 38 -8.86 6.66 1.40
CA GLN A 38 -10.24 6.98 1.79
C GLN A 38 -10.80 8.20 1.04
N LEU A 39 -9.98 9.24 0.82
CA LEU A 39 -10.39 10.46 0.12
C LEU A 39 -10.39 10.29 -1.39
N ASN A 40 -9.45 9.50 -1.91
CA ASN A 40 -9.31 9.18 -3.32
C ASN A 40 -8.97 7.69 -3.48
N SER A 41 -10.01 6.88 -3.66
CA SER A 41 -9.89 5.45 -3.87
C SER A 41 -9.25 5.08 -5.21
N GLU A 42 -9.19 6.01 -6.17
CA GLU A 42 -8.63 5.80 -7.51
C GLU A 42 -7.12 6.08 -7.59
N ASN A 43 -6.50 6.49 -6.48
CA ASN A 43 -5.08 6.76 -6.44
C ASN A 43 -4.26 5.46 -6.26
N ALA A 44 -3.86 4.86 -7.38
CA ALA A 44 -3.02 3.66 -7.41
C ALA A 44 -1.65 3.84 -6.72
N GLU A 45 -1.07 5.05 -6.75
CA GLU A 45 0.22 5.33 -6.11
C GLU A 45 0.13 5.32 -4.59
N ALA A 46 -0.99 5.82 -4.04
CA ALA A 46 -1.25 5.75 -2.60
C ALA A 46 -1.42 4.30 -2.14
N TRP A 47 -2.14 3.47 -2.89
CA TRP A 47 -2.27 2.03 -2.62
C TRP A 47 -0.93 1.30 -2.70
N ASN A 48 -0.08 1.65 -3.67
CA ASN A 48 1.26 1.08 -3.81
C ASN A 48 2.15 1.43 -2.61
N ASN A 49 2.17 2.70 -2.19
CA ASN A 49 2.95 3.14 -1.03
C ASN A 49 2.45 2.49 0.27
N LEU A 50 1.13 2.36 0.43
CA LEU A 50 0.51 1.67 1.56
C LEU A 50 0.92 0.18 1.59
N ALA A 51 0.91 -0.49 0.44
CA ALA A 51 1.40 -1.85 0.33
C ALA A 51 2.90 -1.99 0.64
N ALA A 52 3.74 -1.10 0.12
CA ALA A 52 5.18 -1.11 0.39
C ALA A 52 5.49 -0.98 1.89
N LEU A 53 4.76 -0.10 2.60
CA LEU A 53 4.85 0.02 4.05
C LEU A 53 4.41 -1.28 4.77
N HIS A 54 3.32 -1.91 4.31
CA HIS A 54 2.91 -3.20 4.87
C HIS A 54 3.88 -4.35 4.58
N MET A 55 4.55 -4.34 3.42
CA MET A 55 5.62 -5.30 3.09
C MET A 55 6.82 -5.11 4.01
N LYS A 56 7.26 -3.86 4.27
CA LYS A 56 8.32 -3.56 5.25
C LYS A 56 7.99 -4.07 6.64
N ARG A 57 6.73 -3.91 7.07
CA ARG A 57 6.22 -4.43 8.36
C ARG A 57 6.00 -5.94 8.40
N ARG A 58 6.27 -6.65 7.31
CA ARG A 58 5.99 -8.10 7.15
C ARG A 58 4.51 -8.45 7.35
N THR A 59 3.61 -7.46 7.21
CA THR A 59 2.16 -7.64 7.27
C THR A 59 1.62 -8.03 5.89
N TRP A 60 2.02 -9.21 5.41
CA TRP A 60 1.78 -9.66 4.03
C TRP A 60 0.30 -9.70 3.62
N LYS A 61 -0.61 -10.03 4.56
CA LYS A 61 -2.06 -10.04 4.31
C LYS A 61 -2.60 -8.66 3.92
N MET A 62 -2.17 -7.61 4.64
CA MET A 62 -2.62 -6.24 4.37
C MET A 62 -1.93 -5.67 3.11
N ALA A 63 -0.64 -5.99 2.92
CA ALA A 63 0.07 -5.64 1.70
C ALA A 63 -0.62 -6.21 0.45
N PHE A 64 -1.02 -7.48 0.50
CA PHE A 64 -1.71 -8.15 -0.60
C PHE A 64 -3.07 -7.49 -0.91
N ALA A 65 -3.85 -7.15 0.11
CA ALA A 65 -5.12 -6.45 -0.07
C ALA A 65 -4.93 -5.07 -0.72
N ALA A 66 -3.92 -4.31 -0.29
CA ALA A 66 -3.61 -3.00 -0.87
C ALA A 66 -3.09 -3.10 -2.32
N LEU A 67 -2.22 -4.08 -2.62
CA LEU A 67 -1.75 -4.34 -3.98
C LEU A 67 -2.87 -4.80 -4.90
N LYS A 68 -3.83 -5.57 -4.40
CA LYS A 68 -5.02 -5.98 -5.18
C LYS A 68 -5.78 -4.76 -5.70
N GLU A 69 -6.00 -3.75 -4.85
CA GLU A 69 -6.63 -2.49 -5.28
C GLU A 69 -5.72 -1.68 -6.21
N ALA A 70 -4.41 -1.60 -5.93
CA ALA A 70 -3.46 -0.91 -6.81
C ALA A 70 -3.43 -1.49 -8.24
N VAL A 71 -3.37 -2.82 -8.36
CA VAL A 71 -3.37 -3.55 -9.64
C VAL A 71 -4.72 -3.39 -10.35
N ARG A 72 -5.84 -3.34 -9.62
CA ARG A 72 -7.16 -3.09 -10.20
C ARG A 72 -7.22 -1.75 -10.93
N LEU A 73 -6.57 -0.72 -10.37
CA LEU A 73 -6.52 0.64 -10.89
C LEU A 73 -5.47 0.83 -11.99
N ARG A 74 -4.25 0.31 -11.81
CA ARG A 74 -3.16 0.34 -12.81
C ARG A 74 -2.76 -1.07 -13.20
N ARG A 75 -3.51 -1.64 -14.15
CA ARG A 75 -3.26 -3.00 -14.67
C ARG A 75 -1.99 -3.10 -15.52
N GLU A 76 -1.51 -1.98 -16.06
CA GLU A 76 -0.40 -1.93 -17.01
C GLU A 76 0.99 -1.84 -16.34
N SER A 77 1.05 -1.61 -15.03
CA SER A 77 2.33 -1.56 -14.32
C SER A 77 2.80 -2.96 -13.92
N TRP A 78 3.82 -3.44 -14.60
CA TRP A 78 4.45 -4.73 -14.29
C TRP A 78 5.08 -4.75 -12.89
N GLN A 79 5.53 -3.60 -12.36
CA GLN A 79 6.08 -3.52 -11.01
C GLN A 79 5.03 -3.81 -9.93
N LEU A 80 3.78 -3.38 -10.13
CA LEU A 80 2.68 -3.69 -9.22
C LEU A 80 2.36 -5.19 -9.22
N TRP A 81 2.43 -5.82 -10.39
CA TRP A 81 2.23 -7.27 -10.52
C TRP A 81 3.34 -8.05 -9.83
N ASP A 82 4.60 -7.63 -9.95
CA ASP A 82 5.73 -8.27 -9.26
C ASP A 82 5.56 -8.21 -7.73
N ASN A 83 5.26 -7.02 -7.20
CA ASN A 83 4.96 -6.83 -5.77
C ASN A 83 3.73 -7.63 -5.32
N TYR A 84 2.68 -7.71 -6.15
CA TYR A 84 1.47 -8.48 -5.87
C TYR A 84 1.76 -9.98 -5.78
N ILE A 85 2.57 -10.51 -6.70
CA ILE A 85 3.00 -11.92 -6.69
C ILE A 85 3.89 -12.17 -5.47
N GLU A 86 4.85 -11.29 -5.14
CA GLU A 86 5.69 -11.45 -3.95
C GLU A 86 4.86 -11.45 -2.66
N ALA A 87 3.97 -10.46 -2.49
CA ALA A 87 3.09 -10.38 -1.33
C ALA A 87 2.16 -11.60 -1.26
N GLY A 88 1.67 -12.08 -2.41
CA GLY A 88 0.85 -13.28 -2.54
C GLY A 88 1.61 -14.56 -2.18
N LEU A 89 2.87 -14.71 -2.58
CA LEU A 89 3.73 -15.86 -2.22
C LEU A 89 4.07 -15.87 -0.73
N ARG A 90 4.34 -14.71 -0.12
CA ARG A 90 4.67 -14.60 1.31
C ARG A 90 3.44 -14.70 2.20
N CYS A 91 2.31 -14.16 1.79
CA CYS A 91 1.00 -14.42 2.42
C CYS A 91 0.59 -15.90 2.21
N GLY A 92 0.88 -16.41 1.02
CA GLY A 92 0.68 -17.76 0.55
C GLY A 92 1.59 -18.78 1.20
N HIS A 93 2.72 -18.42 1.80
CA HIS A 93 3.51 -19.38 2.58
C HIS A 93 2.76 -19.84 3.84
N VAL A 94 1.78 -19.04 4.31
CA VAL A 94 0.81 -19.43 5.34
C VAL A 94 -0.42 -20.11 4.73
N MET A 95 -0.84 -19.77 3.49
CA MET A 95 -1.93 -20.51 2.82
C MET A 95 -1.49 -21.84 2.21
N LEU A 96 -0.23 -22.06 1.84
CA LEU A 96 0.34 -23.35 1.46
C LEU A 96 0.50 -24.26 2.68
N GLY A 97 0.62 -23.69 3.89
CA GLY A 97 0.46 -24.44 5.13
C GLY A 97 -0.97 -24.94 5.38
N VAL A 98 -1.98 -24.32 4.75
CA VAL A 98 -3.39 -24.71 4.89
C VAL A 98 -3.92 -25.47 3.66
N TYR A 99 -3.43 -25.18 2.45
CA TYR A 99 -3.76 -25.89 1.21
C TYR A 99 -2.82 -27.06 0.91
N GLY A 100 -1.61 -27.10 1.47
CA GLY A 100 -0.67 -28.22 1.37
C GLY A 100 -0.96 -29.39 2.32
N LEU A 101 -2.04 -29.31 3.12
CA LEU A 101 -2.59 -30.43 3.90
C LEU A 101 -3.92 -30.97 3.31
N GLN A 102 -4.34 -30.49 2.15
CA GLN A 102 -5.45 -31.07 1.38
C GLN A 102 -5.08 -31.20 -0.10
N LYS A 103 -4.03 -31.97 -0.40
CA LYS A 103 -4.02 -33.12 -1.32
C LYS A 103 -2.61 -33.56 -1.68
#